data_AF-A0A1U7VN11-F1
#
_entry.id   AF-A0A1U7VN11-F1
#
_cell.length_a   1.000
_cell.length_b   1.000
_cell.length_c   1.000
_cell.angle_alpha   90.00
_cell.angle_beta   90.00
_cell.angle_gamma   90.00
#
_symmetry.space_group_name_H-M   'P 1'
#
loop_
_entity.id
_entity.type
_entity.pdbx_description
1 polymer ?
#
loop_
_entity_poly.entity_id
_entity_poly.type
_entity_poly.pdbx_seq_one_letter_code
_entity_poly.pdbx_strand_id
1 'polypeptide(L)'
;MAAPSWILSLLNPRKNVLASMHMKCVSTRLRKYGLRFDDLFDPMEDMDIKEALRRLPREVVDARHQRLLRAMDLSMKHQYLPDDLQV
;
A
#
# COMPACT_ATOMS: atom_id res chain seq x y z
N MET A 1 11.41 -10.09 -18.31
CA MET A 1 12.79 -10.57 -18.01
C MET A 1 12.93 -10.62 -16.50
N ALA A 2 13.27 -11.78 -15.92
CA ALA A 2 13.45 -11.90 -14.47
C ALA A 2 14.77 -11.23 -14.04
N ALA A 3 14.74 -10.49 -12.93
CA ALA A 3 15.96 -9.88 -12.38
C ALA A 3 16.95 -10.97 -11.93
N PRO A 4 18.27 -10.75 -12.10
CA PRO A 4 19.29 -11.71 -11.68
C PRO A 4 19.26 -11.96 -10.16
N SER A 5 19.66 -13.17 -9.75
CA SER A 5 19.52 -13.68 -8.37
C SER A 5 20.21 -12.81 -7.31
N TRP A 6 21.31 -12.15 -7.66
CA TRP A 6 22.03 -11.24 -6.75
C TRP A 6 21.28 -9.94 -6.47
N ILE A 7 20.57 -9.38 -7.47
CA ILE A 7 19.70 -8.19 -7.28
C ILE A 7 18.54 -8.55 -6.37
N LEU A 8 17.92 -9.71 -6.59
CA LEU A 8 16.88 -10.21 -5.69
C LEU A 8 17.40 -10.36 -4.26
N SER A 9 18.64 -10.81 -4.08
CA SER A 9 19.24 -10.91 -2.74
C SER A 9 19.42 -9.55 -2.04
N LEU A 10 19.74 -8.51 -2.81
CA LEU A 10 19.93 -7.14 -2.32
C LEU A 10 18.60 -6.46 -1.95
N LEU A 11 17.54 -6.68 -2.74
CA LEU A 11 16.22 -6.08 -2.52
C LEU A 11 15.39 -6.82 -1.47
N ASN A 12 15.79 -8.03 -1.09
CA ASN A 12 15.05 -8.84 -0.13
C ASN A 12 15.15 -8.25 1.30
N PRO A 13 14.04 -7.85 1.95
CA PRO A 13 14.07 -7.26 3.30
C PRO A 13 14.53 -8.26 4.37
N ARG A 14 14.46 -9.57 4.09
CA ARG A 14 14.99 -10.60 4.99
C ARG A 14 16.52 -10.72 4.97
N LYS A 15 17.16 -10.31 3.87
CA LYS A 15 18.61 -10.44 3.66
C LYS A 15 19.35 -9.11 3.78
N ASN A 16 18.66 -7.99 3.58
CA ASN A 16 19.23 -6.65 3.65
C ASN A 16 18.51 -5.78 4.69
N VAL A 17 19.27 -5.26 5.66
CA VAL A 17 18.78 -4.39 6.74
C VAL A 17 18.22 -3.08 6.18
N LEU A 18 18.84 -2.50 5.15
CA LEU A 18 18.36 -1.26 4.53
C LEU A 18 16.99 -1.45 3.87
N ALA A 19 16.80 -2.58 3.17
CA ALA A 19 15.51 -2.94 2.59
C ALA A 19 14.45 -3.19 3.69
N SER A 20 14.84 -3.81 4.80
CA SER A 20 13.96 -3.99 5.97
C SER A 20 13.54 -2.66 6.59
N MET A 21 14.48 -1.72 6.77
CA MET A 21 14.21 -0.38 7.29
C MET A 21 13.26 0.40 6.37
N HIS A 22 13.50 0.34 5.06
CA HIS A 22 12.61 0.96 4.07
C HIS A 22 11.20 0.38 4.14
N MET A 23 11.07 -0.95 4.09
CA MET A 23 9.79 -1.64 4.21
C MET A 23 9.06 -1.25 5.51
N LYS A 24 9.78 -1.21 6.64
CA LYS A 24 9.22 -0.80 7.94
C LYS A 24 8.71 0.64 7.88
N CYS A 25 9.51 1.57 7.39
CA CYS A 25 9.14 2.99 7.27
C CYS A 25 7.88 3.19 6.43
N VAL A 26 7.82 2.55 5.25
CA VAL A 26 6.64 2.60 4.36
C VAL A 26 5.42 2.01 5.07
N SER A 27 5.58 0.83 5.69
CA SER A 27 4.46 0.15 6.36
C SER A 27 3.90 0.97 7.54
N THR A 28 4.75 1.60 8.33
CA THR A 28 4.34 2.47 9.44
C THR A 28 3.59 3.70 8.93
N ARG A 29 4.05 4.32 7.84
CA ARG A 29 3.39 5.50 7.25
C ARG A 29 2.01 5.16 6.68
N LEU A 30 1.86 4.00 6.05
CA LEU A 30 0.58 3.57 5.51
C LEU A 30 -0.43 3.20 6.60
N ARG A 31 0.03 2.52 7.67
CA ARG A 31 -0.81 2.19 8.83
C ARG A 31 -1.40 3.43 9.49
N LYS A 32 -0.65 4.53 9.61
CA LYS A 32 -1.15 5.80 10.15
C LYS A 32 -2.38 6.35 9.44
N TYR A 33 -2.54 6.07 8.15
CA TYR A 33 -3.72 6.45 7.36
C TYR A 33 -4.69 5.28 7.14
N GLY A 34 -4.39 4.10 7.67
CA GLY A 34 -5.19 2.89 7.47
C GLY A 34 -5.25 2.43 6.01
N LEU A 35 -4.20 2.69 5.24
CA LEU A 35 -4.07 2.31 3.84
C LEU A 35 -3.26 1.02 3.68
N ARG A 36 -3.56 0.26 2.63
CA ARG A 36 -2.71 -0.83 2.15
C ARG A 36 -1.78 -0.31 1.06
N PHE A 37 -0.69 -1.03 0.81
CA PHE A 37 0.23 -0.68 -0.27
C PHE A 37 -0.47 -0.65 -1.64
N ASP A 38 -1.35 -1.62 -1.89
CA ASP A 38 -2.09 -1.73 -3.16
C ASP A 38 -3.12 -0.60 -3.37
N ASP A 39 -3.50 0.10 -2.32
CA ASP A 39 -4.47 1.20 -2.42
C ASP A 39 -3.85 2.42 -3.14
N LEU A 40 -2.51 2.52 -3.20
CA LEU A 40 -1.76 3.62 -3.81
C LEU A 40 -1.76 3.59 -5.36
N PHE A 41 -2.17 2.47 -5.97
CA PHE A 41 -2.15 2.27 -7.41
C PHE A 41 -3.31 3.00 -8.10
N ASP A 42 -3.06 4.09 -8.80
CA ASP A 42 -4.11 4.88 -9.46
C ASP A 42 -4.63 4.21 -10.74
N PRO A 43 -5.93 3.86 -10.84
CA PRO A 43 -6.52 3.30 -12.06
C PRO A 43 -6.67 4.31 -13.21
N MET A 44 -6.46 5.60 -12.99
CA MET A 44 -6.48 6.61 -14.05
C MET A 44 -5.14 6.72 -14.79
N GLU A 45 -4.04 6.43 -14.09
CA GLU A 45 -2.68 6.51 -14.64
C GLU A 45 -2.33 5.28 -15.48
N ASP A 46 -2.82 4.10 -15.11
CA ASP A 46 -2.51 2.84 -15.80
C ASP A 46 -3.77 2.01 -16.09
N MET A 47 -3.95 1.68 -17.36
CA MET A 47 -5.06 0.87 -17.85
C MET A 47 -5.04 -0.56 -17.31
N ASP A 48 -3.85 -1.10 -17.03
CA ASP A 48 -3.71 -2.45 -16.48
C ASP A 48 -4.22 -2.52 -15.03
N ILE A 49 -3.99 -1.45 -14.25
CA ILE A 49 -4.51 -1.32 -12.88
C ILE A 49 -6.04 -1.24 -12.90
N LYS A 50 -6.60 -0.46 -13.83
CA LYS A 50 -8.05 -0.34 -14.02
C LYS A 50 -8.70 -1.68 -14.35
N GLU A 51 -8.07 -2.46 -15.23
CA GLU A 51 -8.56 -3.78 -15.62
C GLU A 51 -8.40 -4.80 -14.48
N ALA A 52 -7.29 -4.75 -13.73
CA ALA A 52 -7.12 -5.58 -12.53
C ALA A 52 -8.21 -5.33 -11.48
N LEU A 53 -8.60 -4.06 -11.27
CA LEU A 53 -9.69 -3.73 -10.34
C LEU A 53 -11.05 -4.22 -10.80
N ARG A 54 -11.31 -4.25 -12.11
CA ARG A 54 -12.57 -4.79 -12.66
C ARG A 54 -12.72 -6.30 -12.46
N ARG A 55 -11.59 -7.02 -12.37
CA ARG A 55 -11.56 -8.48 -12.18
C ARG A 55 -11.68 -8.89 -10.72
N LEU A 56 -11.39 -7.99 -9.80
CA LEU A 56 -11.52 -8.25 -8.36
C LEU A 56 -13.00 -8.33 -7.94
N PRO A 57 -13.31 -9.11 -6.90
CA PRO A 57 -14.65 -9.16 -6.34
C PRO A 57 -15.05 -7.81 -5.76
N ARG A 58 -16.35 -7.50 -5.83
CA ARG A 58 -16.88 -6.18 -5.50
C ARG A 58 -16.59 -5.78 -4.06
N GLU A 59 -16.66 -6.72 -3.12
CA GLU A 59 -16.43 -6.49 -1.68
C GLU A 59 -15.01 -5.96 -1.42
N VAL A 60 -14.02 -6.45 -2.17
CA VAL A 60 -12.62 -6.03 -2.05
C VAL A 60 -12.46 -4.61 -2.60
N VAL A 61 -13.10 -4.31 -3.72
CA VAL A 61 -13.08 -2.99 -4.35
C VAL A 61 -13.79 -1.97 -3.47
N ASP A 62 -14.95 -2.30 -2.91
CA ASP A 62 -15.71 -1.41 -2.03
C ASP A 62 -14.92 -1.14 -0.72
N ALA A 63 -14.31 -2.16 -0.12
CA ALA A 63 -13.44 -2.00 1.04
C ALA A 63 -12.21 -1.11 0.74
N ARG A 64 -11.66 -1.18 -0.48
CA ARG A 64 -10.59 -0.28 -0.93
C ARG A 64 -11.07 1.17 -1.00
N HIS A 65 -12.23 1.42 -1.61
CA HIS A 65 -12.79 2.78 -1.69
C HIS A 65 -13.06 3.37 -0.29
N GLN A 66 -13.57 2.56 0.64
CA GLN A 66 -13.77 3.00 2.03
C GLN A 66 -12.44 3.41 2.71
N ARG A 67 -11.36 2.65 2.52
CA ARG A 67 -10.04 3.02 3.06
C ARG A 67 -9.51 4.32 2.46
N LEU A 68 -9.66 4.51 1.14
CA LEU A 68 -9.24 5.74 0.46
C LEU A 68 -10.01 6.97 0.95
N LEU A 69 -11.34 6.87 1.07
CA LEU A 69 -12.18 7.94 1.61
C LEU A 69 -11.77 8.31 3.04
N ARG A 70 -11.55 7.30 3.89
CA ARG A 70 -11.07 7.51 5.27
C ARG A 70 -9.71 8.19 5.30
N ALA A 71 -8.77 7.76 4.46
CA ALA A 71 -7.44 8.36 4.41
C ALA A 71 -7.49 9.82 3.93
N MET A 72 -8.34 10.14 2.95
CA MET A 72 -8.55 11.52 2.51
C MET A 72 -9.16 12.39 3.61
N ASP A 73 -10.13 11.87 4.36
CA ASP A 73 -10.74 12.57 5.50
C ASP A 73 -9.71 12.86 6.61
N LEU A 74 -8.93 11.84 7.01
CA LEU A 74 -7.84 11.99 7.98
C LEU A 74 -6.78 12.99 7.52
N SER A 75 -6.40 12.92 6.23
CA SER A 75 -5.43 13.86 5.65
C SER A 75 -5.95 15.29 5.65
N MET A 76 -7.22 15.50 5.33
CA MET A 76 -7.85 16.83 5.35
C MET A 76 -7.89 17.41 6.77
N LYS A 77 -8.10 16.55 7.78
CA LYS A 77 -8.12 16.92 9.20
C LYS A 77 -6.73 17.08 9.81
N HIS A 78 -5.66 16.73 9.09
CA HIS A 78 -4.30 16.61 9.63
C HIS A 78 -4.23 15.69 10.87
N GLN A 79 -4.99 14.60 10.86
CA GLN A 79 -5.06 13.62 11.95
C GLN A 79 -4.65 12.24 11.45
N TYR A 80 -4.26 11.36 12.38
CA TYR A 80 -3.94 9.97 12.10
C TYR A 80 -5.02 9.05 12.64
N LEU A 81 -5.06 7.83 12.09
CA LEU A 81 -5.92 6.77 12.58
C LEU A 81 -5.57 6.46 14.06
N PRO A 82 -6.54 6.19 14.94
CA PRO A 82 -6.26 5.76 16.31
C PRO A 82 -5.32 4.54 16.39
N ASP A 83 -4.42 4.50 17.39
CA ASP A 83 -3.36 3.49 17.49
C ASP A 83 -3.89 2.05 17.62
N ASP A 84 -5.07 1.86 18.20
CA ASP A 84 -5.76 0.56 18.32
C ASP A 84 -6.20 0.00 16.96
N LEU A 85 -6.43 0.88 15.97
CA LEU A 85 -6.78 0.50 14.60
C LEU A 85 -5.56 0.45 13.66
N GLN A 86 -4.37 0.86 14.12
CA GLN A 86 -3.11 0.83 13.36
C GLN A 86 -2.36 -0.52 13.47
N VAL A 87 -3.07 -1.65 13.49
CA VAL A 87 -2.48 -2.99 13.58
C VAL A 87 -1.78 -3.39 12.27
#